data_AF-A0A087TPT2-F1
#
_entry.id   AF-A0A087TPT2-F1
#
_cell.length_a   1.000
_cell.length_b   1.000
_cell.length_c   1.000
_cell.angle_alpha   90.00
_cell.angle_beta   90.00
_cell.angle_gamma   90.00
#
_symmetry.space_group_name_H-M   'P 1'
#
loop_
_entity.id
_entity.type
_entity.pdbx_description
1 polymer ?
#
loop_
_entity_poly.entity_id
_entity_poly.type
_entity_poly.pdbx_seq_one_letter_code
_entity_poly.pdbx_strand_id
1 'polypeptide(L)'
;MAKCPVLIEFFYDIISPYSFLAFEVLHRYKPIWNINLTLKPVLLGGIMKSSGNSPPAVVPNKGAYMARDLKRLQKYFEVPLSLPHNLMDLIMKQGSLNAQRFITAVDILKPEYSEGISRALWLRLYDQHKDITEEESFKEAAHLIQMDPEILEKSLHTMHDNKTKQRLRKYTDDALEYGAFGAPMIVAHVSGTPEVFFGSDRFELLAYTLGESWMGPVPNKLACKL
;
A
#
# COMPACT_ATOMS: atom_id res chain seq x y z
N MET A 1 -21.95 -6.36 -24.90
CA MET A 1 -21.89 -5.31 -23.86
C MET A 1 -20.52 -5.40 -23.20
N ALA A 2 -19.80 -4.29 -23.02
CA ALA A 2 -18.53 -4.31 -22.29
C ALA A 2 -18.80 -4.66 -20.81
N LYS A 3 -18.00 -5.55 -20.23
CA LYS A 3 -18.10 -5.91 -18.80
C LYS A 3 -17.74 -4.67 -17.98
N CYS A 4 -18.51 -4.34 -16.94
CA CYS A 4 -18.13 -3.24 -16.03
C CYS A 4 -16.80 -3.58 -15.32
N PRO A 5 -15.93 -2.59 -15.07
CA PRO A 5 -14.70 -2.83 -14.32
C PRO A 5 -14.98 -3.39 -12.93
N VAL A 6 -14.22 -4.39 -12.51
CA VAL A 6 -14.32 -4.95 -11.15
C VAL A 6 -13.71 -3.98 -10.15
N LEU A 7 -14.45 -3.62 -9.10
CA LEU A 7 -13.89 -2.82 -8.00
C LEU A 7 -12.86 -3.65 -7.22
N ILE A 8 -11.65 -3.10 -7.11
CA ILE A 8 -10.58 -3.61 -6.26
C ILE A 8 -10.31 -2.59 -5.17
N GLU A 9 -10.55 -2.96 -3.92
CA GLU A 9 -10.14 -2.16 -2.76
C GLU A 9 -8.80 -2.69 -2.24
N PHE A 10 -7.81 -1.79 -2.16
CA PHE A 10 -6.47 -2.12 -1.71
C PHE A 10 -6.17 -1.42 -0.38
N PHE A 11 -6.09 -2.20 0.69
CA PHE A 11 -5.82 -1.76 2.05
C PHE A 11 -4.33 -1.90 2.35
N TYR A 12 -3.66 -0.79 2.64
CA TYR A 12 -2.20 -0.74 2.77
C TYR A 12 -1.70 0.24 3.83
N ASP A 13 -0.46 0.00 4.27
CA ASP A 13 0.31 0.87 5.15
C ASP A 13 1.72 1.03 4.60
N ILE A 14 2.24 2.27 4.59
CA ILE A 14 3.59 2.59 4.09
C ILE A 14 4.66 1.78 4.83
N ILE A 15 4.42 1.46 6.10
CA ILE A 15 5.36 0.68 6.92
C ILE A 15 5.42 -0.81 6.54
N SER A 16 4.52 -1.30 5.69
CA SER A 16 4.55 -2.68 5.21
C SER A 16 5.33 -2.80 3.90
N PRO A 17 6.44 -3.56 3.86
CA PRO A 17 7.18 -3.77 2.62
C PRO A 17 6.39 -4.61 1.62
N TYR A 18 5.59 -5.57 2.08
CA TYR A 18 4.72 -6.37 1.21
C TYR A 18 3.58 -5.54 0.61
N SER A 19 3.13 -4.49 1.29
CA SER A 19 2.18 -3.55 0.72
C SER A 19 2.79 -2.77 -0.45
N PHE A 20 4.07 -2.37 -0.37
CA PHE A 20 4.74 -1.70 -1.48
C PHE A 20 4.81 -2.61 -2.73
N LEU A 21 5.18 -3.87 -2.54
CA LEU A 21 5.21 -4.86 -3.62
C LEU A 21 3.83 -5.02 -4.27
N ALA A 22 2.78 -5.15 -3.44
CA ALA A 22 1.43 -5.34 -3.94
C ALA A 22 0.90 -4.10 -4.69
N PHE A 23 1.20 -2.91 -4.15
CA PHE A 23 0.86 -1.64 -4.76
C PHE A 23 1.43 -1.53 -6.17
N GLU A 24 2.71 -1.84 -6.37
CA GLU A 24 3.35 -1.75 -7.69
C GLU A 24 2.75 -2.73 -8.70
N VAL A 25 2.42 -3.96 -8.29
CA VAL A 25 1.74 -4.91 -9.18
C VAL A 25 0.35 -4.40 -9.57
N LEU A 26 -0.48 -3.99 -8.61
CA LEU A 26 -1.83 -3.50 -8.92
C LEU A 26 -1.81 -2.31 -9.89
N HIS A 27 -0.85 -1.40 -9.77
CA HIS A 27 -0.73 -0.26 -10.69
C HIS A 27 -0.23 -0.67 -12.08
N ARG A 28 0.66 -1.66 -12.19
CA ARG A 28 1.08 -2.21 -13.49
C ARG A 28 -0.06 -2.91 -14.22
N TYR A 29 -1.02 -3.47 -13.47
CA TYR A 29 -2.17 -4.17 -14.02
C TYR A 29 -3.42 -3.29 -14.21
N LYS A 30 -3.48 -2.10 -13.60
CA LYS A 30 -4.55 -1.11 -13.81
C LYS A 30 -4.87 -0.81 -15.29
N PRO A 31 -3.89 -0.67 -16.22
CA PRO A 31 -4.18 -0.49 -17.64
C PRO A 31 -4.42 -1.80 -18.43
N ILE A 32 -4.30 -2.96 -17.79
CA ILE A 32 -4.33 -4.29 -18.44
C ILE A 32 -5.62 -5.03 -18.08
N TRP A 33 -5.94 -5.12 -16.79
CA TRP A 33 -7.15 -5.76 -16.31
C TRP A 33 -8.31 -4.78 -16.31
N ASN A 34 -9.52 -5.29 -16.51
CA ASN A 34 -10.72 -4.48 -16.44
C ASN A 34 -11.13 -4.25 -14.95
N ILE A 35 -10.32 -3.44 -14.25
CA ILE A 35 -10.48 -3.16 -12.82
C ILE A 35 -10.60 -1.66 -12.55
N ASN A 36 -11.28 -1.34 -11.45
CA ASN A 36 -11.25 -0.03 -10.82
C ASN A 36 -10.55 -0.14 -9.45
N LEU A 37 -9.31 0.34 -9.38
CA LEU A 37 -8.49 0.27 -8.17
C LEU A 37 -8.78 1.47 -7.24
N THR A 38 -9.23 1.17 -6.02
CA THR A 38 -9.41 2.15 -4.95
C THR A 38 -8.36 1.93 -3.86
N LEU A 39 -7.61 2.98 -3.54
CA LEU A 39 -6.58 2.96 -2.51
C LEU A 39 -7.18 3.29 -1.13
N LYS A 40 -6.91 2.45 -0.13
CA LYS A 40 -7.41 2.59 1.24
C LYS A 40 -6.23 2.59 2.21
N PRO A 41 -5.65 3.74 2.56
CA PRO A 41 -4.63 3.78 3.62
C PRO A 41 -5.24 3.31 4.94
N VAL A 42 -4.59 2.37 5.62
CA VAL A 42 -5.01 1.81 6.92
C VAL A 42 -3.90 1.94 7.96
N LEU A 43 -4.24 1.94 9.25
CA LEU A 43 -3.21 1.88 10.29
C LEU A 43 -2.92 0.42 10.65
N LEU A 44 -1.78 -0.11 10.21
CA LEU A 44 -1.41 -1.52 10.44
C LEU A 44 -1.34 -1.89 11.93
N GLY A 45 -0.83 -0.98 12.76
CA GLY A 45 -0.83 -1.18 14.22
C GLY A 45 -2.23 -1.33 14.80
N GLY A 46 -3.23 -0.63 14.23
CA GLY A 46 -4.64 -0.79 14.58
C GLY A 46 -5.20 -2.16 14.18
N ILE A 47 -4.89 -2.62 12.96
CA ILE A 47 -5.29 -3.94 12.48
C ILE A 47 -4.71 -5.05 13.35
N MET A 48 -3.40 -5.02 13.63
CA MET A 48 -2.73 -6.04 14.44
C MET A 48 -3.31 -6.08 15.86
N LYS A 49 -3.55 -4.92 16.49
CA LYS A 49 -4.15 -4.86 17.82
C LYS A 49 -5.55 -5.46 17.85
N SER A 50 -6.42 -5.07 16.91
CA SER A 50 -7.83 -5.51 16.90
C SER A 50 -7.99 -6.98 16.52
N SER A 51 -7.10 -7.52 15.67
CA SER A 51 -7.11 -8.93 15.28
C SER A 51 -6.37 -9.86 16.26
N GLY A 52 -5.71 -9.31 17.28
CA GLY A 52 -4.84 -10.08 18.19
C GLY A 52 -3.56 -10.61 17.53
N ASN A 53 -3.18 -10.08 16.36
CA ASN A 53 -1.96 -10.47 15.66
C ASN A 53 -0.74 -9.67 16.16
N SER A 54 0.46 -10.12 15.80
CA SER A 54 1.72 -9.44 16.11
C SER A 54 2.61 -9.38 14.87
N PRO A 55 3.54 -8.39 14.78
CA PRO A 55 4.46 -8.30 13.65
C PRO A 55 5.25 -9.61 13.49
N PRO A 56 5.33 -10.20 12.29
CA PRO A 56 5.96 -11.51 12.09
C PRO A 56 7.44 -11.53 12.52
N ALA A 57 8.13 -10.39 12.40
CA ALA A 57 9.54 -10.26 12.75
C ALA A 57 9.85 -10.35 14.25
N VAL A 58 8.84 -10.34 15.14
CA VAL A 58 9.05 -10.63 16.57
C VAL A 58 9.51 -12.07 16.81
N VAL A 59 9.23 -12.98 15.87
CA VAL A 59 9.77 -14.34 15.87
C VAL A 59 11.09 -14.32 15.09
N PRO A 60 12.27 -14.56 15.72
CA PRO A 60 13.57 -14.38 15.08
C PRO A 60 13.73 -15.11 13.74
N ASN A 61 13.26 -16.36 13.66
CA ASN A 61 13.32 -17.16 12.43
C ASN A 61 12.46 -16.57 11.30
N LYS A 62 11.28 -16.01 11.62
CA LYS A 62 10.43 -15.34 10.64
C LYS A 62 11.05 -14.02 10.18
N GLY A 63 11.63 -13.23 11.10
CA GLY A 63 12.37 -12.01 10.75
C GLY A 63 13.55 -12.28 9.81
N ALA A 64 14.37 -13.29 10.13
CA ALA A 64 15.50 -13.70 9.29
C ALA A 64 15.05 -14.26 7.93
N TYR A 65 13.90 -14.93 7.87
CA TYR A 65 13.29 -15.33 6.59
C TYR A 65 12.86 -14.10 5.79
N MET A 66 12.07 -13.20 6.37
CA MET A 66 11.57 -11.98 5.71
C MET A 66 12.70 -11.14 5.11
N ALA A 67 13.80 -10.95 5.83
CA ALA A 67 14.94 -10.18 5.33
C ALA A 67 15.59 -10.81 4.08
N ARG A 68 15.65 -12.15 4.01
CA ARG A 68 16.14 -12.88 2.81
C ARG A 68 15.10 -12.88 1.70
N ASP A 69 13.83 -13.01 2.08
CA ASP A 69 12.71 -13.07 1.16
C ASP A 69 12.54 -11.76 0.40
N LEU A 70 12.52 -10.63 1.12
CA LEU A 70 12.38 -9.30 0.51
C LEU A 70 13.52 -8.97 -0.45
N LYS A 71 14.74 -9.47 -0.24
CA LYS A 71 15.84 -9.35 -1.22
C LYS A 71 15.56 -10.11 -2.53
N ARG A 72 14.88 -11.26 -2.47
CA ARG A 72 14.45 -12.00 -3.66
C ARG A 72 13.29 -11.28 -4.33
N LEU A 73 12.31 -10.84 -3.53
CA LEU A 73 11.12 -10.16 -4.03
C LEU A 73 11.44 -8.82 -4.67
N GLN A 74 12.39 -8.05 -4.14
CA GLN A 74 12.93 -6.83 -4.77
C GLN A 74 13.29 -7.09 -6.25
N LYS A 75 14.05 -8.17 -6.51
CA LYS A 75 14.49 -8.55 -7.86
C LYS A 75 13.36 -9.11 -8.72
N TYR A 76 12.50 -9.94 -8.13
CA TYR A 76 11.40 -10.60 -8.84
C TYR A 76 10.30 -9.61 -9.25
N PHE A 77 9.96 -8.67 -8.37
CA PHE A 77 8.97 -7.62 -8.61
C PHE A 77 9.57 -6.38 -9.29
N GLU A 78 10.89 -6.24 -9.40
CA GLU A 78 11.54 -5.02 -9.91
C GLU A 78 11.05 -3.75 -9.19
N VAL A 79 11.06 -3.81 -7.85
CA VAL A 79 10.68 -2.69 -6.99
C VAL A 79 11.92 -2.32 -6.16
N PRO A 80 12.29 -1.03 -6.05
CA PRO A 80 13.43 -0.58 -5.24
C PRO A 80 13.10 -0.66 -3.75
N LEU A 81 13.09 -1.89 -3.23
CA LEU A 81 12.77 -2.21 -1.85
C LEU A 81 14.02 -2.78 -1.16
N SER A 82 14.67 -1.93 -0.38
CA SER A 82 15.72 -2.29 0.56
C SER A 82 15.23 -2.01 1.98
N LEU A 83 15.48 -2.92 2.92
CA LEU A 83 15.09 -2.71 4.31
C LEU A 83 16.10 -1.75 4.99
N PRO A 84 15.65 -0.63 5.57
CA PRO A 84 16.51 0.20 6.41
C PRO A 84 17.02 -0.59 7.61
N HIS A 85 18.30 -0.42 7.95
CA HIS A 85 18.91 -1.07 9.12
C HIS A 85 18.18 -0.70 10.44
N ASN A 86 17.61 0.49 10.51
CA ASN A 86 16.86 1.03 11.65
C ASN A 86 15.34 0.88 11.51
N LEU A 87 14.83 0.06 10.58
CA LEU A 87 13.38 -0.02 10.32
C LEU A 87 12.57 -0.41 11.58
N MET A 88 13.08 -1.33 12.39
CA MET A 88 12.38 -1.74 13.63
C MET A 88 12.30 -0.60 14.64
N ASP A 89 13.36 0.21 14.76
CA ASP A 89 13.35 1.39 15.62
C ASP A 89 12.39 2.45 15.09
N LEU A 90 12.35 2.66 13.77
CA LEU A 90 11.38 3.56 13.13
C LEU A 90 9.94 3.12 13.43
N ILE A 91 9.63 1.83 13.24
CA ILE A 91 8.32 1.23 13.51
C ILE A 91 7.91 1.44 14.98
N MET A 92 8.84 1.16 15.92
CA MET A 92 8.53 1.21 17.34
C MET A 92 8.43 2.63 17.90
N LYS A 93 9.27 3.57 17.42
CA LYS A 93 9.35 4.93 17.95
C LYS A 93 8.40 5.90 17.27
N GLN A 94 8.28 5.81 15.95
CA GLN A 94 7.60 6.82 15.12
C GLN A 94 6.36 6.23 14.43
N GLY A 95 6.43 4.97 14.00
CA GLY A 95 5.34 4.31 13.27
C GLY A 95 5.04 5.01 11.94
N SER A 96 3.81 4.85 11.45
CA SER A 96 3.35 5.44 10.18
C SER A 96 2.11 6.33 10.32
N LEU A 97 1.70 6.67 11.55
CA LEU A 97 0.43 7.37 11.79
C LEU A 97 0.34 8.70 11.04
N ASN A 98 1.42 9.50 11.06
CA ASN A 98 1.44 10.77 10.34
C ASN A 98 1.42 10.57 8.82
N ALA A 99 2.23 9.65 8.29
CA ALA A 99 2.19 9.29 6.86
C ALA A 99 0.77 8.88 6.41
N GLN A 100 0.13 7.97 7.15
CA GLN A 100 -1.21 7.48 6.82
C GLN A 100 -2.27 8.57 6.92
N ARG A 101 -2.15 9.49 7.89
CA ARG A 101 -3.02 10.68 7.98
C ARG A 101 -2.80 11.63 6.82
N PHE A 102 -1.56 11.90 6.45
CA PHE A 102 -1.24 12.77 5.33
C PHE A 102 -1.81 12.21 4.02
N ILE A 103 -1.58 10.93 3.74
CA ILE A 103 -2.15 10.24 2.57
C ILE A 103 -3.68 10.30 2.61
N THR A 104 -4.30 10.10 3.79
CA THR A 104 -5.77 10.19 3.93
C THR A 104 -6.29 11.61 3.69
N ALA A 105 -5.56 12.65 4.11
CA ALA A 105 -5.94 14.03 3.83
C ALA A 105 -5.85 14.35 2.33
N VAL A 106 -4.79 13.87 1.66
CA VAL A 106 -4.65 13.93 0.20
C VAL A 106 -5.82 13.21 -0.48
N ASP A 107 -6.16 12.00 -0.03
CA ASP A 107 -7.29 11.22 -0.57
C ASP A 107 -8.63 11.94 -0.45
N ILE A 108 -8.90 12.59 0.68
CA ILE A 108 -10.13 13.37 0.91
C ILE A 108 -10.21 14.59 -0.03
N LEU A 109 -9.09 15.26 -0.27
CA LEU A 109 -9.04 16.52 -1.02
C LEU A 109 -8.94 16.29 -2.52
N LYS A 110 -8.05 15.38 -2.94
CA LYS A 110 -7.66 15.15 -4.32
C LYS A 110 -7.08 13.73 -4.50
N PRO A 111 -7.94 12.69 -4.61
CA PRO A 111 -7.53 11.28 -4.61
C PRO A 111 -6.60 10.89 -5.77
N GLU A 112 -6.54 11.69 -6.83
CA GLU A 112 -5.63 11.48 -7.95
C GLU A 112 -4.16 11.55 -7.54
N TYR A 113 -3.83 12.24 -6.43
CA TYR A 113 -2.48 12.28 -5.89
C TYR A 113 -2.15 11.13 -4.93
N SER A 114 -3.14 10.34 -4.47
CA SER A 114 -2.93 9.26 -3.49
C SER A 114 -1.93 8.22 -3.97
N GLU A 115 -1.98 7.87 -5.27
CA GLU A 115 -1.00 6.97 -5.88
C GLU A 115 0.42 7.54 -5.79
N GLY A 116 0.61 8.77 -6.28
CA GLY A 116 1.91 9.42 -6.34
C GLY A 116 2.54 9.59 -4.96
N ILE A 117 1.78 10.09 -3.99
CA ILE A 117 2.28 10.31 -2.62
C ILE A 117 2.64 8.99 -1.96
N SER A 118 1.80 7.95 -2.10
CA SER A 118 2.09 6.66 -1.48
C SER A 118 3.38 6.06 -2.02
N ARG A 119 3.56 6.09 -3.35
CA ARG A 119 4.79 5.65 -4.01
C ARG A 119 6.00 6.47 -3.53
N ALA A 120 5.90 7.79 -3.50
CA ALA A 120 6.98 8.66 -3.06
C ALA A 120 7.40 8.41 -1.61
N LEU A 121 6.45 8.16 -0.70
CA LEU A 121 6.74 7.82 0.70
C LEU A 121 7.36 6.42 0.86
N TRP A 122 6.93 5.44 0.06
CA TRP A 122 7.61 4.15 0.01
C TRP A 122 9.04 4.26 -0.50
N LEU A 123 9.30 5.06 -1.54
CA LEU A 123 10.64 5.31 -2.04
C LEU A 123 11.50 6.03 -0.99
N ARG A 124 10.95 7.03 -0.27
CA ARG A 124 11.66 7.62 0.88
C ARG A 124 12.09 6.55 1.88
N LEU A 125 11.16 5.69 2.31
CA LEU A 125 11.43 4.71 3.34
C LEU A 125 12.37 3.59 2.87
N TYR A 126 12.06 2.92 1.75
CA TYR A 126 12.70 1.67 1.35
C TYR A 126 13.81 1.81 0.31
N ASP A 127 13.87 2.92 -0.42
CA ASP A 127 14.94 3.17 -1.38
C ASP A 127 15.96 4.16 -0.80
N GLN A 128 15.48 5.28 -0.26
CA GLN A 128 16.32 6.38 0.21
C GLN A 128 16.66 6.28 1.71
N HIS A 129 15.98 5.40 2.44
CA HIS A 129 16.13 5.20 3.88
C HIS A 129 15.94 6.50 4.69
N LYS A 130 15.01 7.36 4.24
CA LYS A 130 14.65 8.64 4.84
C LYS A 130 13.40 8.54 5.70
N ASP A 131 13.21 9.56 6.53
CA ASP A 131 12.03 9.75 7.36
C ASP A 131 10.72 9.79 6.54
N ILE A 132 9.62 9.37 7.17
CA ILE A 132 8.26 9.47 6.61
C ILE A 132 7.26 10.03 7.62
N THR A 133 7.69 10.63 8.73
CA THR A 133 6.77 11.06 9.80
C THR A 133 6.65 12.56 9.96
N GLU A 134 7.60 13.32 9.44
CA GLU A 134 7.68 14.77 9.57
C GLU A 134 7.09 15.52 8.36
N GLU A 135 6.68 16.76 8.59
CA GLU A 135 6.09 17.65 7.56
C GLU A 135 7.02 17.84 6.35
N GLU A 136 8.32 18.03 6.58
CA GLU A 136 9.31 18.18 5.50
C GLU A 136 9.40 16.91 4.63
N SER A 137 9.22 15.73 5.22
CA SER A 137 9.17 14.47 4.47
C SER A 137 7.97 14.42 3.53
N PHE A 138 6.83 14.97 3.94
CA PHE A 138 5.63 15.08 3.10
C PHE A 138 5.80 16.12 1.98
N LYS A 139 6.41 17.27 2.28
CA LYS A 139 6.73 18.30 1.27
C LYS A 139 7.67 17.76 0.20
N GLU A 140 8.76 17.09 0.59
CA GLU A 140 9.69 16.46 -0.35
C GLU A 140 8.98 15.44 -1.26
N ALA A 141 8.12 14.59 -0.68
CA ALA A 141 7.34 13.60 -1.45
C ALA A 141 6.34 14.26 -2.41
N ALA A 142 5.67 15.33 -1.98
CA ALA A 142 4.73 16.08 -2.79
C ALA A 142 5.42 16.84 -3.94
N HIS A 143 6.58 17.44 -3.69
CA HIS A 143 7.39 18.08 -4.73
C HIS A 143 7.85 17.08 -5.80
N LEU A 144 8.26 15.87 -5.40
CA LEU A 144 8.69 14.82 -6.33
C LEU A 144 7.62 14.49 -7.37
N ILE A 145 6.34 14.51 -6.98
CA ILE A 145 5.22 14.20 -7.86
C ILE A 145 4.58 15.44 -8.49
N GLN A 146 5.17 16.62 -8.28
CA GLN A 146 4.64 17.90 -8.75
C GLN A 146 3.20 18.14 -8.27
N MET A 147 2.91 17.78 -7.02
CA MET A 147 1.61 18.04 -6.40
C MET A 147 1.33 19.55 -6.38
N ASP A 148 0.08 19.91 -6.67
CA ASP A 148 -0.42 21.26 -6.52
C ASP A 148 -0.10 21.82 -5.10
N PRO A 149 0.61 22.96 -4.99
CA PRO A 149 0.99 23.54 -3.70
C PRO A 149 -0.19 23.83 -2.77
N GLU A 150 -1.35 24.23 -3.31
CA GLU A 150 -2.54 24.51 -2.51
C GLU A 150 -3.12 23.21 -1.92
N ILE A 151 -3.08 22.11 -2.67
CA ILE A 151 -3.47 20.80 -2.17
C ILE A 151 -2.50 20.33 -1.09
N LEU A 152 -1.19 20.49 -1.30
CA LEU A 152 -0.17 20.15 -0.30
C LEU A 152 -0.41 20.90 1.02
N GLU A 153 -0.53 22.23 0.98
CA GLU A 153 -0.75 23.06 2.17
C GLU A 153 -2.04 22.67 2.90
N LYS A 154 -3.14 22.46 2.17
CA LYS A 154 -4.41 22.00 2.74
C LYS A 154 -4.30 20.60 3.34
N SER A 155 -3.59 19.67 2.71
CA SER A 155 -3.37 18.33 3.23
C SER A 155 -2.56 18.36 4.53
N LEU A 156 -1.49 19.16 4.60
CA LEU A 156 -0.70 19.36 5.81
C LEU A 156 -1.52 19.96 6.94
N HIS A 157 -2.36 20.95 6.65
CA HIS A 157 -3.22 21.57 7.64
C HIS A 157 -4.28 20.59 8.19
N THR A 158 -4.90 19.79 7.31
CA THR A 158 -6.07 18.97 7.64
C THR A 158 -5.75 17.53 8.06
N MET A 159 -4.48 17.09 7.99
CA MET A 159 -4.13 15.71 8.32
C MET A 159 -4.41 15.33 9.79
N HIS A 160 -4.45 16.31 10.69
CA HIS A 160 -4.77 16.11 12.10
C HIS A 160 -6.23 16.40 12.46
N ASP A 161 -7.06 16.78 11.49
CA ASP A 161 -8.46 17.08 11.73
C ASP A 161 -9.29 15.83 12.02
N ASN A 162 -10.43 16.03 12.67
CA ASN A 162 -11.37 14.96 12.99
C ASN A 162 -11.84 14.23 11.73
N LYS A 163 -12.08 14.95 10.63
CA LYS A 163 -12.51 14.35 9.34
C LYS A 163 -11.49 13.36 8.81
N THR A 164 -10.21 13.72 8.80
CA THR A 164 -9.12 12.84 8.33
C THR A 164 -8.91 11.66 9.27
N LYS A 165 -8.87 11.91 10.59
CA LYS A 165 -8.77 10.85 11.60
C LYS A 165 -9.90 9.82 11.49
N GLN A 166 -11.14 10.30 11.31
CA GLN A 166 -12.30 9.44 11.14
C GLN A 166 -12.25 8.66 9.82
N ARG A 167 -11.78 9.27 8.73
CA ARG A 167 -11.63 8.56 7.45
C ARG A 167 -10.60 7.43 7.53
N LEU A 168 -9.41 7.70 8.09
CA LEU A 168 -8.36 6.69 8.27
C LEU A 168 -8.84 5.55 9.18
N ARG A 169 -9.54 5.90 10.26
CA ARG A 169 -10.17 4.92 11.15
C ARG A 169 -11.18 4.08 10.39
N LYS A 170 -12.07 4.70 9.60
CA LYS A 170 -13.05 3.98 8.79
C LYS A 170 -12.39 3.00 7.82
N TYR A 171 -11.35 3.39 7.09
CA TYR A 171 -10.64 2.45 6.22
C TYR A 171 -10.04 1.27 6.99
N THR A 172 -9.55 1.52 8.21
CA THR A 172 -9.01 0.47 9.08
C THR A 172 -10.11 -0.45 9.62
N ASP A 173 -11.26 0.11 10.00
CA ASP A 173 -12.43 -0.64 10.47
C ASP A 173 -13.04 -1.47 9.32
N ASP A 174 -13.17 -0.91 8.12
CA ASP A 174 -13.63 -1.61 6.91
C ASP A 174 -12.73 -2.82 6.59
N ALA A 175 -11.39 -2.67 6.71
CA ALA A 175 -10.47 -3.79 6.54
C ALA A 175 -10.69 -4.89 7.60
N LEU A 176 -10.95 -4.51 8.85
CA LEU A 176 -11.24 -5.44 9.94
C LEU A 176 -12.57 -6.17 9.74
N GLU A 177 -13.59 -5.50 9.18
CA GLU A 177 -14.86 -6.11 8.78
C GLU A 177 -14.67 -7.17 7.69
N TYR A 178 -13.70 -6.97 6.78
CA TYR A 178 -13.26 -7.99 5.83
C TYR A 178 -12.33 -9.07 6.43
N GLY A 179 -12.07 -9.03 7.74
CA GLY A 179 -11.26 -10.01 8.46
C GLY A 179 -9.75 -9.77 8.38
N ALA A 180 -9.32 -8.52 8.18
CA ALA A 180 -7.89 -8.21 8.13
C ALA A 180 -7.17 -8.55 9.44
N PHE A 181 -6.05 -9.26 9.29
CA PHE A 181 -5.11 -9.56 10.37
C PHE A 181 -3.72 -8.95 10.11
N GLY A 182 -3.54 -8.22 9.01
CA GLY A 182 -2.30 -7.55 8.64
C GLY A 182 -2.46 -6.75 7.35
N ALA A 183 -1.35 -6.40 6.70
CA ALA A 183 -1.35 -5.71 5.42
C ALA A 183 -0.27 -6.29 4.47
N PRO A 184 -0.51 -6.27 3.14
CA PRO A 184 -1.69 -5.72 2.47
C PRO A 184 -2.89 -6.67 2.49
N MET A 185 -4.07 -6.09 2.29
CA MET A 185 -5.29 -6.81 1.94
C MET A 185 -5.88 -6.25 0.65
N ILE A 186 -6.32 -7.12 -0.23
CA ILE A 186 -6.99 -6.80 -1.49
C ILE A 186 -8.40 -7.41 -1.42
N VAL A 187 -9.41 -6.61 -1.71
CA VAL A 187 -10.81 -7.06 -1.80
C VAL A 187 -11.30 -6.83 -3.21
N ALA A 188 -11.68 -7.89 -3.90
CA ALA A 188 -12.21 -7.86 -5.25
C ALA A 188 -13.73 -8.11 -5.23
N HIS A 189 -14.51 -7.18 -5.77
CA HIS A 189 -15.97 -7.28 -5.80
C HIS A 189 -16.45 -7.95 -7.10
N VAL A 190 -16.36 -9.28 -7.15
CA VAL A 190 -16.70 -10.09 -8.34
C VAL A 190 -18.11 -10.66 -8.18
N SER A 191 -18.95 -10.53 -9.20
CA SER A 191 -20.31 -11.11 -9.22
C SER A 191 -21.20 -10.73 -8.02
N GLY A 192 -20.96 -9.57 -7.42
CA GLY A 192 -21.72 -9.07 -6.27
C GLY A 192 -21.26 -9.59 -4.90
N THR A 193 -20.17 -10.36 -4.84
CA THR A 193 -19.57 -10.84 -3.59
C THR A 193 -18.14 -10.32 -3.41
N PRO A 194 -17.73 -9.94 -2.18
CA PRO A 194 -16.36 -9.56 -1.89
C PRO A 194 -15.47 -10.81 -1.74
N GLU A 195 -14.45 -10.92 -2.58
CA GLU A 195 -13.39 -11.94 -2.50
C GLU A 195 -12.13 -11.31 -1.89
N VAL A 196 -11.62 -11.89 -0.80
CA VAL A 196 -10.55 -11.31 0.02
C VAL A 196 -9.23 -12.04 -0.21
N PHE A 197 -8.16 -11.29 -0.48
CA PHE A 197 -6.80 -11.79 -0.68
C PHE A 197 -5.83 -11.06 0.25
N PHE A 198 -5.07 -11.82 1.04
CA PHE A 198 -4.03 -11.28 1.92
C PHE A 198 -2.63 -11.46 1.30
N GLY A 199 -1.79 -10.42 1.35
CA GLY A 199 -0.39 -10.47 0.93
C GLY A 199 -0.13 -10.02 -0.51
N SER A 200 1.15 -9.99 -0.89
CA SER A 200 1.62 -9.61 -2.23
C SER A 200 1.87 -10.81 -3.15
N ASP A 201 1.38 -11.99 -2.78
CA ASP A 201 1.68 -13.28 -3.39
C ASP A 201 0.40 -14.04 -3.82
N ARG A 202 -0.70 -13.30 -4.01
CA ARG A 202 -2.02 -13.83 -4.41
C ARG A 202 -2.51 -13.32 -5.77
N PHE A 203 -1.66 -12.64 -6.53
CA PHE A 203 -2.05 -12.02 -7.80
C PHE A 203 -2.48 -12.99 -8.88
N GLU A 204 -1.87 -14.17 -8.96
CA GLU A 204 -2.27 -15.21 -9.90
C GLU A 204 -3.68 -15.74 -9.58
N LEU A 205 -3.98 -15.92 -8.28
CA LEU A 205 -5.31 -16.31 -7.82
C LEU A 205 -6.32 -15.17 -8.02
N LEU A 206 -5.94 -13.93 -7.75
CA LEU A 206 -6.76 -12.75 -8.05
C LEU A 206 -7.09 -12.69 -9.55
N ALA A 207 -6.10 -12.86 -10.43
CA ALA A 207 -6.31 -12.89 -11.88
C ALA A 207 -7.31 -14.00 -12.28
N TYR A 208 -7.13 -15.21 -11.75
CA TYR A 208 -8.06 -16.32 -11.95
C TYR A 208 -9.49 -15.95 -11.52
N THR A 209 -9.66 -15.37 -10.32
CA THR A 209 -10.97 -14.94 -9.80
C THR A 209 -11.61 -13.83 -10.65
N LEU A 210 -10.81 -12.93 -11.23
CA LEU A 210 -11.29 -11.88 -12.12
C LEU A 210 -11.64 -12.40 -13.53
N GLY A 211 -11.15 -13.59 -13.90
CA GLY A 211 -11.17 -14.10 -15.28
C GLY A 211 -10.17 -13.37 -16.18
N GLU A 212 -9.08 -12.87 -15.60
CA GLU A 212 -8.03 -12.09 -16.25
C GLU A 212 -6.74 -12.91 -16.39
N SER A 213 -5.84 -12.49 -17.29
CA SER A 213 -4.55 -13.17 -17.49
C SER A 213 -3.47 -12.66 -16.52
N TRP A 214 -2.78 -13.57 -15.85
CA TRP A 214 -1.58 -13.28 -15.06
C TRP A 214 -0.32 -13.43 -15.91
N MET A 215 0.45 -12.35 -16.08
CA MET A 215 1.68 -12.29 -16.88
C MET A 215 2.93 -12.10 -16.00
N GLY A 216 2.84 -12.51 -14.74
CA GLY A 216 3.88 -12.27 -13.73
C GLY A 216 3.83 -10.84 -13.13
N PRO A 217 4.70 -10.51 -12.16
CA PRO A 217 4.66 -9.22 -11.45
C PRO A 217 5.05 -8.01 -12.31
N VAL A 218 5.62 -8.25 -13.50
CA VAL A 218 6.04 -7.24 -14.47
C VAL A 218 5.45 -7.62 -15.85
N PRO A 219 4.16 -7.32 -16.11
CA PRO A 219 3.42 -7.86 -17.25
C PRO A 219 3.99 -7.47 -18.62
N ASN A 220 4.70 -6.35 -18.73
CA ASN A 220 5.28 -5.87 -19.99
C ASN A 220 6.63 -6.48 -20.35
N LYS A 221 7.18 -7.38 -19.52
CA LYS A 221 8.52 -7.95 -19.73
C LYS A 221 8.57 -9.00 -20.87
N LEU A 222 7.42 -9.45 -21.36
CA LEU A 222 7.27 -10.53 -22.34
C LEU A 222 7.37 -10.13 -23.82
N ALA A 223 7.79 -8.90 -24.15
CA ALA A 223 8.10 -8.54 -25.54
C ALA A 223 9.55 -8.88 -25.99
N CYS A 224 10.47 -9.23 -25.07
CA CYS A 224 11.91 -9.32 -25.38
C CYS A 224 12.58 -10.66 -25.09
N LYS A 225 11.83 -11.75 -24.87
CA LYS A 225 12.43 -13.09 -24.77
C LYS A 225 11.56 -14.15 -25.46
N LEU A 226 11.68 -14.20 -26.79
CA LEU A 226 11.58 -15.42 -27.59
C LEU A 226 12.94 -15.66 -28.23
#